data_AF-A0A965R7R2-F1
#
_entry.id   AF-A0A965R7R2-F1
#
_cell.length_a   1.000
_cell.length_b   1.000
_cell.length_c   1.000
_cell.angle_alpha   90.00
_cell.angle_beta   90.00
_cell.angle_gamma   90.00
#
_symmetry.space_group_name_H-M   'P 1'
#
loop_
_entity.id
_entity.type
_entity.pdbx_description
1 polymer ?
#
loop_
_entity_poly.entity_id
_entity_poly.type
_entity_poly.pdbx_seq_one_letter_code
_entity_poly.pdbx_strand_id
1 'polypeptide(L)' 'LTKTEVVLSLYDIQGKLMDVKTIYPGTTIAYFDTKTYYAGIYILKITQADKTLSQQISIQK' A
#
# COMPACT_ATOMS: atom_id res chain seq x y z
N LEU A 1 -14.46 14.32 -8.80
CA LEU A 1 -14.28 12.85 -8.69
C LEU A 1 -13.00 12.48 -9.44
N THR A 2 -12.02 11.91 -8.75
CA THR A 2 -10.75 11.44 -9.32
C THR A 2 -11.03 10.35 -10.35
N LYS A 3 -10.55 10.52 -11.59
CA LYS A 3 -10.78 9.56 -12.70
C LYS A 3 -9.74 8.44 -12.76
N THR A 4 -8.75 8.47 -11.88
CA THR A 4 -7.58 7.59 -11.92
C THR A 4 -7.53 6.72 -10.68
N GLU A 5 -7.30 5.44 -10.89
CA GLU A 5 -7.04 4.46 -9.84
C GLU A 5 -5.80 4.85 -9.04
N VAL A 6 -5.82 4.51 -7.75
CA VAL A 6 -4.66 4.61 -6.87
C VAL A 6 -4.24 3.19 -6.50
N VAL A 7 -3.02 2.81 -6.85
CA VAL A 7 -2.43 1.51 -6.54
C VAL A 7 -1.59 1.63 -5.27
N LEU A 8 -1.87 0.78 -4.30
CA LEU A 8 -1.16 0.66 -3.04
C LEU A 8 -0.38 -0.67 -3.07
N SER A 9 0.94 -0.60 -3.08
CA SER A 9 1.82 -1.77 -3.05
C SER A 9 2.58 -1.81 -1.73
N LEU A 10 2.40 -2.89 -0.98
CA LEU A 10 3.07 -3.11 0.29
C LEU A 10 4.29 -4.01 0.10
N TYR A 11 5.45 -3.55 0.54
CA TYR A 11 6.71 -4.29 0.46
C TYR A 11 7.27 -4.54 1.86
N ASP A 12 7.91 -5.69 2.07
CA ASP A 12 8.75 -5.88 3.25
C ASP A 12 10.07 -5.10 3.12
N ILE A 13 10.86 -5.07 4.20
CA ILE A 13 12.14 -4.34 4.25
C ILE A 13 13.18 -4.87 3.25
N GLN A 14 13.03 -6.10 2.76
CA GLN A 14 13.90 -6.70 1.73
C GLN A 14 13.45 -6.32 0.31
N GLY A 15 12.35 -5.55 0.18
CA GLY A 15 11.77 -5.14 -1.09
C GLY A 15 10.88 -6.19 -1.73
N LYS A 16 10.51 -7.27 -1.02
CA LYS A 16 9.56 -8.26 -1.52
C LYS A 16 8.16 -7.66 -1.52
N LEU A 17 7.46 -7.77 -2.65
CA LEU A 17 6.05 -7.39 -2.72
C LEU A 17 5.19 -8.36 -1.90
N MET A 18 4.53 -7.84 -0.88
CA MET A 18 3.71 -8.61 0.05
C MET A 18 2.24 -8.62 -0.37
N ASP A 19 1.69 -7.48 -0.78
CA ASP A 19 0.30 -7.34 -1.19
C ASP A 19 0.10 -6.09 -2.05
N VAL A 20 -0.98 -6.07 -2.83
CA VAL A 20 -1.42 -4.94 -3.65
C VAL A 20 -2.91 -4.68 -3.41
N LYS A 21 -3.27 -3.41 -3.30
CA LYS A 21 -4.67 -2.96 -3.27
C LYS A 21 -4.87 -1.83 -4.26
N THR A 22 -6.07 -1.74 -4.82
CA THR A 22 -6.45 -0.67 -5.73
C THR A 22 -7.64 0.08 -5.15
N ILE A 23 -7.52 1.40 -5.03
CA ILE A 23 -8.65 2.30 -4.78
C ILE A 23 -9.18 2.72 -6.14
N TYR A 24 -10.35 2.22 -6.50
CA TYR A 24 -11.01 2.53 -7.76
C TYR A 24 -11.69 3.92 -7.71
N PRO A 25 -11.82 4.61 -8.85
CA PRO A 25 -12.62 5.82 -8.95
C PRO A 25 -14.01 5.65 -8.33
N GLY A 26 -14.42 6.61 -7.49
CA GLY A 26 -15.69 6.54 -6.77
C GLY A 26 -15.60 5.85 -5.40
N THR A 27 -14.45 5.27 -5.05
CA THR A 27 -14.13 4.78 -3.69
C THR A 27 -12.97 5.58 -3.10
N THR A 28 -12.78 5.47 -1.78
CA THR A 28 -11.78 6.30 -1.06
C THR A 28 -10.85 5.50 -0.16
N ILE A 29 -11.14 4.24 0.16
CA ILE A 29 -10.43 3.46 1.19
C ILE A 29 -10.14 2.06 0.68
N ALA A 30 -8.95 1.55 0.98
CA ALA A 30 -8.58 0.15 0.88
C ALA A 30 -7.91 -0.31 2.18
N TYR A 31 -8.01 -1.60 2.48
CA TYR A 31 -7.47 -2.20 3.71
C TYR A 31 -6.44 -3.28 3.39
N PHE A 32 -5.38 -3.32 4.19
CA PHE A 32 -4.46 -4.44 4.27
C PHE A 32 -4.75 -5.20 5.58
N ASP A 33 -5.03 -6.51 5.49
CA ASP A 33 -5.11 -7.34 6.70
C ASP A 33 -3.69 -7.67 7.16
N THR A 34 -3.29 -7.13 8.31
CA THR A 34 -1.94 -7.27 8.86
C THR A 34 -1.76 -8.48 9.75
N LYS A 35 -2.80 -9.29 10.01
CA LYS A 35 -2.74 -10.42 10.95
C LYS A 35 -1.74 -11.49 10.53
N THR A 36 -1.57 -11.69 9.22
CA THR A 36 -0.64 -12.66 8.64
C THR A 36 0.77 -12.10 8.45
N TYR A 37 0.97 -10.80 8.68
CA TYR A 37 2.27 -10.16 8.56
C TYR A 37 3.05 -10.24 9.87
N TYR A 38 4.37 -10.36 9.72
CA TYR A 38 5.27 -10.28 10.86
C TYR A 38 5.32 -8.84 11.38
N ALA A 39 5.62 -8.68 12.67
CA ALA A 39 5.93 -7.37 13.21
C ALA A 39 7.25 -6.89 12.58
N GLY A 40 7.31 -5.62 12.18
CA GLY A 40 8.48 -5.08 11.50
C GLY A 40 8.20 -3.87 10.63
N ILE A 41 9.24 -3.45 9.92
CA ILE A 41 9.20 -2.29 9.02
C ILE A 41 8.80 -2.75 7.61
N TYR A 42 7.89 -2.00 7.01
CA TYR A 42 7.40 -2.19 5.65
C TYR A 42 7.45 -0.86 4.89
N ILE A 43 7.43 -0.95 3.56
CA ILE A 43 7.33 0.20 2.67
C ILE A 43 5.99 0.14 1.96
N LEU A 44 5.16 1.16 2.15
CA LEU A 44 3.95 1.37 1.38
C LEU A 44 4.25 2.30 0.21
N LYS A 45 4.07 1.82 -1.00
CA LYS A 45 4.18 2.61 -2.23
C LYS A 45 2.77 2.93 -2.75
N ILE A 46 2.48 4.21 -2.92
CA ILE A 46 1.22 4.74 -3.41
C ILE A 46 1.48 5.31 -4.79
N THR A 47 0.86 4.76 -5.81
CA THR A 47 1.02 5.19 -7.21
C THR A 47 -0.31 5.63 -7.78
N GLN A 48 -0.35 6.82 -8.36
CA GLN A 48 -1.50 7.36 -9.08
C GLN A 48 -1.02 7.99 -10.38
N ALA A 49 -1.44 7.43 -11.52
CA ALA A 49 -0.89 7.75 -12.83
C ALA A 49 0.66 7.70 -12.85
N ASP A 50 1.32 8.84 -13.02
CA ASP A 50 2.77 9.02 -13.08
C ASP A 50 3.39 9.43 -11.73
N LYS A 51 2.58 9.67 -10.70
CA LYS A 51 3.05 10.09 -9.38
C LYS A 51 3.18 8.89 -8.46
N THR A 52 4.26 8.87 -7.71
CA THR A 52 4.53 7.87 -6.69
C THR A 52 4.92 8.55 -5.38
N LEU A 53 4.31 8.11 -4.29
CA LEU A 53 4.70 8.42 -2.92
C LEU A 53 5.09 7.12 -2.22
N SER A 54 6.21 7.11 -1.53
CA SER A 54 6.65 5.97 -0.72
C SER A 54 6.69 6.38 0.75
N GLN A 55 6.10 5.56 1.61
CA GLN A 55 6.05 5.78 3.05
C GLN A 55 6.53 4.54 3.79
N GLN A 56 7.47 4.74 4.72
CA GLN A 56 7.84 3.69 5.66
C GLN A 56 6.77 3.59 6.76
N ILE A 57 6.35 2.36 7.07
CA ILE A 57 5.39 2.05 8.14
C ILE A 57 5.92 0.92 9.02
N SER A 58 5.43 0.85 10.27
CA SER A 58 5.76 -0.21 11.21
C SER A 58 4.49 -0.95 11.61
N ILE A 59 4.53 -2.29 11.54
CA ILE A 59 3.48 -3.15 12.06
C ILE A 59 3.92 -3.62 13.46
N GLN A 60 3.11 -3.29 14.46
CA GLN A 60 3.28 -3.71 15.85
C GLN A 60 2.12 -4.64 16.25
N LYS A 61 2.36 -5.58 17.17
CA LYS A 61 1.37 -6.53 17.68
C LYS A 61 0.90 -6.15 19.09
#